data_AF-A0A7V9UGF6-F1
#
_entry.id   AF-A0A7V9UGF6-F1
#
_cell.length_a   1.000
_cell.length_b   1.000
_cell.length_c   1.000
_cell.angle_alpha   90.00
_cell.angle_beta   90.00
_cell.angle_gamma   90.00
#
_symmetry.space_group_name_H-M   'P 1'
#
loop_
_entity.id
_entity.type
_entity.pdbx_description
1 polymer ?
#
loop_
_entity_poly.entity_id
_entity_poly.type
_entity_poly.pdbx_seq_one_letter_code
_entity_poly.pdbx_strand_id
1 'polypeptide(L)'
;MEFEKKFLIFEARAEFKKALFFQPNNKGYLEHTTWFLHNYSFYTEAIESFYNLLTVATDTDLRPIYQTLGWDLRKVGKLEESLSVFEAVFDFSWYNCSLRNSLAKISNDQSAENHNKISKLKSELPCKFNEFTAKKELFETCAYSRDFKCAIPLGRQLLLWDPTDFYLHYQYADILFKAGETEASIAEYIDLIEKVPDSAYAYLKLSEVYEMLGGLNEAESMLEIANALFKDPIIEAAYIRVLSKQGKTDLAFSIAEQIENSETDYLSSQLSLGEIYFYSRDYVNASSYFRAVLEEYPFNQDALWGLLKSSSHTRNSGDAHLSYERWSIVHFENDLQEQLAEYYRPFEILVPFEYFKNKNEFQRFGTGIILDFYARSNIRLSTGYYFTRFSQPHFSSIKRNSVFFEANKLFSESLQFRARALEHFYDNVASLKSDFDSSINSPKIFIANKIKSKSSFNYYLNIKYKFYKSSFASFSYDFYDIIDTEPPFGNSIYNYSNQIGAASLNIKTRDCNGFVFLSLSSRFYLFARFIYGKYSDGNRKESR
;
A
#
# COMPACT_ATOMS: atom_id res chain seq x y z
N MET A 1 -5.61 36.12 -12.25
CA MET A 1 -4.66 36.70 -11.26
C MET A 1 -5.37 37.30 -10.04
N GLU A 2 -6.36 38.21 -10.15
CA GLU A 2 -7.03 38.74 -8.95
C GLU A 2 -7.82 37.65 -8.19
N PHE A 3 -8.58 36.82 -8.92
CA PHE A 3 -9.26 35.65 -8.33
C PHE A 3 -8.30 34.72 -7.60
N GLU A 4 -7.17 34.40 -8.21
CA GLU A 4 -6.10 33.58 -7.61
C GLU A 4 -5.56 34.19 -6.31
N LYS A 5 -5.31 35.51 -6.26
CA LYS A 5 -4.90 36.20 -5.02
C LYS A 5 -5.95 36.14 -3.92
N LYS A 6 -7.23 36.10 -4.28
CA LYS A 6 -8.37 35.91 -3.36
C LYS A 6 -8.65 34.44 -3.05
N PHE A 7 -7.80 33.53 -3.53
CA PHE A 7 -7.96 32.08 -3.40
C PHE A 7 -9.25 31.53 -4.04
N LEU A 8 -9.78 32.22 -5.05
CA LEU A 8 -10.93 31.81 -5.88
C LEU A 8 -10.41 31.00 -7.07
N ILE A 9 -9.99 29.76 -6.80
CA ILE A 9 -9.19 28.93 -7.70
C ILE A 9 -9.99 28.46 -8.92
N PHE A 10 -11.25 28.07 -8.75
CA PHE A 10 -12.07 27.62 -9.87
C PHE A 10 -12.43 28.77 -10.82
N GLU A 11 -12.72 29.95 -10.27
CA GLU A 11 -12.94 31.17 -11.02
C GLU A 11 -11.67 31.59 -11.78
N ALA A 12 -10.51 31.53 -11.13
CA ALA A 12 -9.23 31.79 -11.77
C ALA A 12 -8.98 30.81 -12.93
N ARG A 13 -9.20 29.51 -12.71
CA ARG A 13 -9.09 28.46 -13.74
C ARG A 13 -9.99 28.75 -14.94
N ALA A 14 -11.26 29.11 -14.71
CA ALA A 14 -12.20 29.45 -15.77
C ALA A 14 -11.76 30.67 -16.59
N GLU A 15 -11.25 31.71 -15.93
CA GLU A 15 -10.73 32.90 -16.62
C GLU A 15 -9.43 32.63 -17.40
N PHE A 16 -8.55 31.77 -16.87
CA PHE A 16 -7.35 31.34 -17.59
C PHE A 16 -7.70 30.52 -18.84
N LYS A 17 -8.68 29.61 -18.74
CA LYS A 17 -9.21 28.87 -19.90
C LYS A 17 -9.74 29.83 -20.98
N LYS A 18 -10.48 30.88 -20.59
CA LYS A 18 -10.94 31.93 -21.52
C LYS A 18 -9.76 32.70 -22.15
N ALA A 19 -8.75 33.06 -21.37
CA ALA A 19 -7.57 33.77 -21.88
C ALA A 19 -6.83 32.95 -22.94
N LEU A 20 -6.65 31.65 -22.69
CA LEU A 20 -6.05 30.72 -23.67
C LEU A 20 -6.95 30.47 -24.88
N PHE A 21 -8.28 30.49 -24.73
CA PHE A 21 -9.18 30.42 -25.88
C PHE A 21 -8.96 31.60 -26.86
N PHE A 22 -8.77 32.82 -26.34
CA PHE A 22 -8.53 33.99 -27.19
C PHE A 22 -7.09 34.08 -27.71
N GLN A 23 -6.11 33.61 -26.95
CA GLN A 23 -4.69 33.64 -27.31
C GLN A 23 -3.99 32.31 -27.00
N PRO A 24 -4.25 31.25 -27.80
CA PRO A 24 -3.82 29.89 -27.48
C PRO A 24 -2.31 29.70 -27.46
N ASN A 25 -1.57 30.52 -28.22
CA ASN A 25 -0.11 30.44 -28.33
C ASN A 25 0.60 31.55 -27.53
N ASN A 26 -0.11 32.29 -26.68
CA ASN A 26 0.54 33.29 -25.82
C ASN A 26 1.37 32.56 -24.75
N LYS A 27 2.69 32.60 -24.91
CA LYS A 27 3.65 31.94 -24.01
C LYS A 27 3.43 32.32 -22.54
N GLY A 28 3.22 33.59 -22.21
CA GLY A 28 3.03 34.01 -20.82
C GLY A 28 1.74 33.47 -20.20
N TYR A 29 0.66 33.40 -20.98
CA TYR A 29 -0.60 32.80 -20.52
C TYR A 29 -0.46 31.29 -20.34
N LEU A 30 0.20 30.61 -21.28
CA LEU A 30 0.50 29.19 -21.17
C LEU A 30 1.37 28.89 -19.96
N GLU A 31 2.48 29.61 -19.76
CA GLU A 31 3.37 29.43 -18.60
C GLU A 31 2.59 29.59 -17.28
N HIS A 32 1.88 30.69 -17.10
CA HIS A 32 1.12 30.92 -15.86
C HIS A 32 0.04 29.87 -15.64
N THR A 33 -0.77 29.58 -16.66
CA THR A 33 -1.88 28.63 -16.56
C THR A 33 -1.38 27.22 -16.29
N THR A 34 -0.28 26.81 -16.93
CA THR A 34 0.29 25.46 -16.76
C THR A 34 0.77 25.24 -15.33
N TRP A 35 1.55 26.18 -14.78
CA TRP A 35 2.02 26.09 -13.39
C TRP A 35 0.88 26.21 -12.38
N PHE A 36 -0.11 27.05 -12.67
CA PHE A 36 -1.34 27.14 -11.88
C PHE A 36 -2.05 25.77 -11.83
N LEU A 37 -2.30 25.14 -12.98
CA LEU A 37 -2.99 23.86 -13.05
C LEU A 37 -2.25 22.78 -12.27
N HIS A 38 -0.92 22.69 -12.43
CA HIS A 38 -0.08 21.77 -11.67
C HIS A 38 -0.17 22.01 -10.15
N ASN A 39 0.03 23.26 -9.71
CA ASN A 39 0.08 23.64 -8.30
C ASN A 39 -1.24 23.34 -7.54
N TYR A 40 -2.37 23.42 -8.24
CA TYR A 40 -3.70 23.12 -7.69
C TYR A 40 -4.18 21.69 -8.03
N SER A 41 -3.27 20.81 -8.48
CA SER A 41 -3.53 19.39 -8.74
C SER A 41 -4.56 19.10 -9.84
N PHE A 42 -4.72 20.02 -10.79
CA PHE A 42 -5.53 19.81 -12.01
C PHE A 42 -4.70 19.07 -13.06
N TYR A 43 -4.24 17.85 -12.73
CA TYR A 43 -3.16 17.16 -13.46
C TYR A 43 -3.48 16.86 -14.92
N THR A 44 -4.71 16.45 -15.25
CA THR A 44 -5.14 16.15 -16.63
C THR A 44 -5.02 17.37 -17.53
N GLU A 45 -5.56 18.51 -17.09
CA GLU A 45 -5.41 19.79 -17.79
C GLU A 45 -3.98 20.33 -17.78
N ALA A 46 -3.25 20.14 -16.68
CA ALA A 46 -1.85 20.56 -16.58
C ALA A 46 -1.00 19.86 -17.65
N ILE A 47 -1.20 18.55 -17.85
CA ILE A 47 -0.50 17.76 -18.87
C ILE A 47 -0.77 18.32 -20.28
N GLU A 48 -2.03 18.58 -20.62
CA GLU A 48 -2.39 19.19 -21.91
C GLU A 48 -1.75 20.57 -22.08
N SER A 49 -1.80 21.40 -21.03
CA SER A 49 -1.21 22.74 -21.03
C SER A 49 0.32 22.71 -21.15
N PHE A 50 0.99 21.72 -20.53
CA PHE A 50 2.43 21.49 -20.66
C PHE A 50 2.82 21.15 -22.11
N TYR A 51 2.07 20.27 -22.77
CA TYR A 51 2.32 19.97 -24.19
C TYR A 51 2.15 21.20 -25.08
N ASN A 52 1.11 22.01 -24.84
CA ASN A 52 0.92 23.28 -25.55
C ASN A 52 2.08 24.25 -25.29
N LEU A 53 2.53 24.38 -24.04
CA LEU A 53 3.67 25.22 -23.67
C LEU A 53 4.97 24.78 -24.37
N LEU A 54 5.23 23.48 -24.47
CA LEU A 54 6.41 22.94 -25.17
C LEU A 54 6.47 23.36 -26.65
N THR A 55 5.33 23.65 -27.28
CA THR A 55 5.31 24.12 -28.68
C THR A 55 5.81 25.57 -28.86
N VAL A 56 5.81 26.38 -27.80
CA VAL A 56 6.17 27.81 -27.84
C VAL A 56 7.36 28.17 -26.94
N ALA A 57 7.81 27.27 -26.07
CA ALA A 57 8.88 27.51 -25.09
C ALA A 57 10.30 27.35 -25.66
N THR A 58 10.64 28.07 -26.74
CA THR A 58 11.95 27.92 -27.42
C THR A 58 13.15 28.48 -26.65
N ASP A 59 12.92 29.47 -25.78
CA ASP A 59 13.98 30.20 -25.07
C ASP A 59 13.96 29.97 -23.54
N THR A 60 13.22 28.96 -23.06
CA THR A 60 13.08 28.65 -21.63
C THR A 60 13.90 27.41 -21.29
N ASP A 61 14.44 27.33 -20.06
CA ASP A 61 14.96 26.07 -19.54
C ASP A 61 13.80 25.05 -19.46
N LEU A 62 13.83 24.04 -20.34
CA LEU A 62 12.77 23.05 -20.43
C LEU A 62 12.87 21.98 -19.33
N ARG A 63 13.95 21.95 -18.56
CA ARG A 63 14.15 20.91 -17.54
C ARG A 63 13.04 20.88 -16.49
N PRO A 64 12.61 21.99 -15.86
CA PRO A 64 11.49 21.97 -14.92
C PRO A 64 10.18 21.53 -15.59
N ILE A 65 9.97 21.89 -16.85
CA ILE A 65 8.76 21.55 -17.62
C ILE A 65 8.68 20.03 -17.80
N TYR A 66 9.73 19.42 -18.34
CA TYR A 66 9.76 17.96 -18.54
C TYR A 66 9.72 17.20 -17.21
N GLN A 67 10.42 17.68 -16.17
CA GLN A 67 10.37 17.03 -14.85
C GLN A 67 8.95 17.03 -14.27
N THR A 68 8.26 18.16 -14.31
CA THR A 68 6.90 18.29 -13.77
C THR A 68 5.88 17.53 -14.61
N LEU A 69 5.94 17.66 -15.94
CA LEU A 69 5.08 16.89 -16.86
C LEU A 69 5.24 15.38 -16.63
N GLY A 70 6.47 14.89 -16.46
CA GLY A 70 6.73 13.49 -16.15
C GLY A 70 6.05 13.03 -14.85
N TRP A 71 6.05 13.86 -13.81
CA TRP A 71 5.37 13.54 -12.55
C TRP A 71 3.85 13.60 -12.63
N ASP A 72 3.30 14.56 -13.37
CA ASP A 72 1.86 14.68 -13.58
C ASP A 72 1.33 13.48 -14.41
N LEU A 73 2.04 13.09 -15.48
CA LEU A 73 1.74 11.88 -16.26
C LEU A 73 1.76 10.62 -15.37
N ARG A 74 2.74 10.52 -14.45
CA ARG A 74 2.77 9.43 -13.47
C ARG A 74 1.55 9.46 -12.55
N LYS A 75 1.15 10.65 -12.07
CA LYS A 75 0.03 10.81 -11.13
C LYS A 75 -1.30 10.36 -11.74
N VAL A 76 -1.55 10.67 -13.01
CA VAL A 76 -2.77 10.21 -13.71
C VAL A 76 -2.72 8.74 -14.14
N GLY A 77 -1.52 8.13 -14.17
CA GLY A 77 -1.33 6.72 -14.53
C GLY A 77 -0.81 6.46 -15.95
N LYS A 78 -0.35 7.49 -16.67
CA LYS A 78 0.30 7.42 -17.99
C LYS A 78 1.80 7.21 -17.85
N LEU A 79 2.16 6.05 -17.30
CA LEU A 79 3.51 5.79 -16.81
C LEU A 79 4.58 5.62 -17.91
N GLU A 80 4.21 5.06 -19.06
CA GLU A 80 5.14 4.92 -20.19
C GLU A 80 5.45 6.29 -20.81
N GLU A 81 4.43 7.13 -21.02
CA GLU A 81 4.61 8.52 -21.46
C GLU A 81 5.43 9.34 -20.47
N SER A 82 5.17 9.17 -19.16
CA SER A 82 5.95 9.78 -18.08
C SER A 82 7.45 9.52 -18.25
N LEU A 83 7.84 8.27 -18.52
CA LEU A 83 9.23 7.92 -18.73
C LEU A 83 9.79 8.49 -20.03
N SER A 84 9.04 8.45 -21.12
CA SER A 84 9.46 9.07 -22.39
C SER A 84 9.72 10.58 -22.22
N VAL A 85 8.91 11.27 -21.41
CA VAL A 85 9.14 12.68 -21.07
C VAL A 85 10.40 12.85 -20.21
N PHE A 86 10.66 11.96 -19.25
CA PHE A 86 11.87 12.02 -18.42
C PHE A 86 13.16 11.79 -19.22
N GLU A 87 13.12 11.09 -20.36
CA GLU A 87 14.27 10.91 -21.26
C GLU A 87 14.84 12.23 -21.78
N ALA A 88 14.04 13.30 -21.80
CA ALA A 88 14.51 14.63 -22.19
C ALA A 88 15.46 15.28 -21.16
N VAL A 89 15.49 14.78 -19.91
CA VAL A 89 16.23 15.39 -18.79
C VAL A 89 17.24 14.46 -18.15
N PHE A 90 16.97 13.16 -18.12
CA PHE A 90 17.83 12.16 -17.50
C PHE A 90 18.50 11.30 -18.57
N ASP A 91 19.76 10.90 -18.35
CA ASP A 91 20.42 9.92 -19.22
C ASP A 91 19.87 8.51 -18.91
N PHE A 92 19.33 7.83 -19.91
CA PHE A 92 18.68 6.53 -19.82
C PHE A 92 19.61 5.34 -20.13
N SER A 93 20.94 5.53 -20.12
CA SER A 93 21.90 4.44 -20.29
C SER A 93 21.73 3.25 -19.32
N TRP A 94 20.95 3.41 -18.24
CA TRP A 94 20.56 2.38 -17.26
C TRP A 94 19.14 1.78 -17.48
N TYR A 95 18.43 2.11 -18.56
CA TYR A 95 17.02 1.75 -18.82
C TYR A 95 16.75 0.27 -19.13
N ASN A 96 17.78 -0.58 -19.17
CA ASN A 96 17.57 -2.04 -19.19
C ASN A 96 16.90 -2.56 -17.90
N CYS A 97 16.60 -1.69 -16.94
CA CYS A 97 15.86 -1.99 -15.70
C CYS A 97 14.34 -1.92 -15.91
N SER A 98 13.56 -2.58 -15.03
CA SER A 98 12.10 -2.52 -15.07
C SER A 98 11.55 -1.09 -14.86
N LEU A 99 10.36 -0.82 -15.40
CA LEU A 99 9.59 0.43 -15.28
C LEU A 99 9.62 1.04 -13.86
N ARG A 100 9.42 0.19 -12.85
CA ARG A 100 9.49 0.56 -11.43
C ARG A 100 10.87 1.03 -10.99
N ASN A 101 11.93 0.33 -11.40
CA ASN A 101 13.30 0.69 -11.04
C ASN A 101 13.70 2.03 -11.67
N SER A 102 13.23 2.29 -12.89
CA SER A 102 13.49 3.55 -13.58
C SER A 102 12.91 4.75 -12.86
N LEU A 103 11.63 4.69 -12.48
CA LEU A 103 11.01 5.74 -11.66
C LEU A 103 11.68 5.90 -10.29
N ALA A 104 12.03 4.78 -9.64
CA ALA A 104 12.69 4.83 -8.33
C ALA A 104 14.05 5.53 -8.44
N LYS A 105 14.79 5.29 -9.52
CA LYS A 105 16.07 5.96 -9.79
C LYS A 105 15.88 7.46 -10.03
N ILE A 106 14.94 7.85 -10.88
CA ILE A 106 14.58 9.26 -11.14
C ILE A 106 14.20 9.96 -9.83
N SER A 107 13.35 9.34 -9.02
CA SER A 107 12.93 9.87 -7.72
C SER A 107 14.11 10.06 -6.77
N ASN A 108 15.04 9.09 -6.70
CA ASN A 108 16.23 9.19 -5.87
C ASN A 108 17.19 10.29 -6.33
N ASP A 109 17.40 10.43 -7.65
CA ASP A 109 18.29 11.45 -8.22
C ASP A 109 17.73 12.85 -7.96
N GLN A 110 16.43 13.05 -8.16
CA GLN A 110 15.77 14.32 -7.82
C GLN A 110 15.76 14.57 -6.31
N SER A 111 15.58 13.54 -5.47
CA SER A 111 15.70 13.69 -4.02
C SER A 111 17.11 14.19 -3.63
N ALA A 112 18.16 13.70 -4.29
CA ALA A 112 19.53 14.17 -4.08
C ALA A 112 19.72 15.63 -4.55
N GLU A 113 19.16 15.99 -5.72
CA GLU A 113 19.15 17.37 -6.22
C GLU A 113 18.46 18.33 -5.24
N ASN A 114 17.31 17.93 -4.70
CA ASN A 114 16.58 18.72 -3.71
C ASN A 114 17.34 18.87 -2.40
N HIS A 115 18.01 17.82 -1.91
CA HIS A 115 18.87 17.92 -0.72
C HIS A 115 20.02 18.91 -0.92
N ASN A 116 20.64 18.90 -2.10
CA ASN A 116 21.69 19.86 -2.46
C ASN A 116 21.12 21.30 -2.54
N LYS A 117 19.95 21.47 -3.15
CA LYS A 117 19.24 22.75 -3.24
C LYS A 117 18.89 23.30 -1.84
N ILE A 118 18.34 22.48 -0.96
CA ILE A 118 18.04 22.82 0.44
C ILE A 118 19.31 23.28 1.17
N SER A 119 20.41 22.53 1.02
CA SER A 119 21.69 22.86 1.67
C SER A 119 22.25 24.20 1.18
N LYS A 120 22.19 24.44 -0.14
CA LYS A 120 22.60 25.69 -0.76
C LYS A 120 21.75 26.86 -0.26
N LEU A 121 20.41 26.74 -0.32
CA LEU A 121 19.48 27.76 0.15
C LEU A 121 19.71 28.11 1.63
N LYS A 122 19.91 27.11 2.50
CA LYS A 122 20.24 27.33 3.92
C LYS A 122 21.55 28.09 4.11
N SER A 123 22.58 27.78 3.32
CA SER A 123 23.88 28.46 3.40
C SER A 123 23.86 29.90 2.89
N GLU A 124 23.02 30.18 1.88
CA GLU A 124 22.91 31.51 1.27
C GLU A 124 21.92 32.43 2.00
N LEU A 125 21.00 31.86 2.79
CA LEU A 125 19.95 32.59 3.49
C LEU A 125 20.46 33.82 4.28
N PRO A 126 21.58 33.75 5.04
CA PRO A 126 22.10 34.89 5.79
C PRO A 126 22.54 36.08 4.93
N CYS A 127 22.74 35.88 3.62
CA CYS A 127 23.27 36.89 2.70
C CYS A 127 22.29 37.26 1.58
N LYS A 128 21.05 36.75 1.58
CA LYS A 128 20.04 37.05 0.55
C LYS A 128 19.34 38.37 0.83
N PHE A 129 19.32 39.26 -0.16
CA PHE A 129 18.63 40.55 -0.11
C PHE A 129 17.10 40.42 0.08
N ASN A 130 16.50 39.33 -0.40
CA ASN A 130 15.07 39.03 -0.22
C ASN A 130 14.88 37.74 0.59
N GLU A 131 14.92 37.89 1.92
CA GLU A 131 14.82 36.76 2.87
C GLU A 131 13.48 36.02 2.75
N PHE A 132 12.37 36.72 2.50
CA PHE A 132 11.04 36.12 2.32
C PHE A 132 11.02 35.15 1.14
N THR A 133 11.46 35.60 -0.04
CA THR A 133 11.44 34.76 -1.25
C THR A 133 12.35 33.55 -1.10
N ALA A 134 13.53 33.74 -0.50
CA ALA A 134 14.46 32.64 -0.25
C ALA A 134 13.90 31.61 0.74
N LYS A 135 13.19 32.05 1.80
CA LYS A 135 12.52 31.15 2.75
C LYS A 135 11.32 30.44 2.13
N LYS A 136 10.56 31.10 1.25
CA LYS A 136 9.45 30.49 0.52
C LYS A 136 9.94 29.37 -0.41
N GLU A 137 11.00 29.64 -1.18
CA GLU A 137 11.63 28.61 -2.02
C GLU A 137 12.18 27.45 -1.18
N LEU A 138 12.78 27.73 -0.02
CA LEU A 138 13.25 26.70 0.91
C LEU A 138 12.09 25.88 1.49
N PHE A 139 10.98 26.53 1.85
CA PHE A 139 9.76 25.88 2.32
C PHE A 139 9.20 24.92 1.26
N GLU A 140 9.02 25.40 0.03
CA GLU A 140 8.52 24.59 -1.10
C GLU A 140 9.44 23.41 -1.40
N THR A 141 10.76 23.63 -1.40
CA THR A 141 11.74 22.56 -1.65
C THR A 141 11.73 21.53 -0.51
N CYS A 142 11.63 21.97 0.75
CA CYS A 142 11.51 21.08 1.90
C CYS A 142 10.18 20.30 1.88
N ALA A 143 9.08 20.94 1.49
CA ALA A 143 7.77 20.31 1.34
C ALA A 143 7.77 19.22 0.26
N TYR A 144 8.30 19.55 -0.93
CA TYR A 144 8.44 18.60 -2.03
C TYR A 144 9.33 17.40 -1.66
N SER A 145 10.40 17.65 -0.90
CA SER A 145 11.30 16.59 -0.40
C SER A 145 10.72 15.78 0.77
N ARG A 146 9.50 16.09 1.23
CA ARG A 146 8.87 15.54 2.44
C ARG A 146 9.74 15.72 3.70
N ASP A 147 10.62 16.71 3.73
CA ASP A 147 11.34 17.14 4.93
C ASP A 147 10.43 18.04 5.77
N PHE A 148 9.41 17.44 6.36
CA PHE A 148 8.40 18.15 7.15
C PHE A 148 8.99 18.84 8.37
N LYS A 149 10.12 18.33 8.90
CA LYS A 149 10.88 18.98 9.99
C LYS A 149 11.47 20.32 9.57
N CYS A 150 11.84 20.46 8.30
CA CYS A 150 12.22 21.74 7.71
C CYS A 150 11.01 22.59 7.32
N ALA A 151 10.02 22.00 6.64
CA ALA A 151 8.93 22.73 6.02
C ALA A 151 7.96 23.37 7.03
N ILE A 152 7.52 22.64 8.06
CA ILE A 152 6.53 23.13 9.03
C ILE A 152 6.97 24.41 9.75
N PRO A 153 8.16 24.50 10.38
CA PRO A 153 8.57 25.74 11.04
C PRO A 153 8.76 26.91 10.07
N LEU A 154 9.15 26.65 8.82
CA LEU A 154 9.26 27.70 7.79
C LEU A 154 7.89 28.22 7.35
N GLY A 155 6.94 27.33 7.08
CA GLY A 155 5.57 27.71 6.71
C GLY A 155 4.93 28.58 7.78
N ARG A 156 5.06 28.20 9.05
CA ARG A 156 4.59 29.02 10.18
C ARG A 156 5.22 30.42 10.20
N GLN A 157 6.53 30.53 9.96
CA GLN A 157 7.20 31.83 9.90
C GLN A 157 6.71 32.67 8.71
N LEU A 158 6.59 32.06 7.54
CA LEU A 158 6.17 32.75 6.33
C LEU A 158 4.73 33.28 6.45
N LEU A 159 3.83 32.52 7.08
CA LEU A 159 2.45 32.98 7.35
C LEU A 159 2.38 34.13 8.36
N LEU A 160 3.32 34.22 9.29
CA LEU A 160 3.42 35.40 10.17
C LEU A 160 3.92 36.65 9.40
N TRP A 161 4.70 36.45 8.35
CA TRP A 161 5.24 37.54 7.53
C TRP A 161 4.24 38.05 6.50
N ASP A 162 3.50 37.14 5.86
CA ASP A 162 2.40 37.47 4.98
C ASP A 162 1.16 36.62 5.32
N PRO A 163 0.30 37.13 6.22
CA PRO A 163 -0.94 36.44 6.59
C PRO A 163 -1.99 36.39 5.47
N THR A 164 -1.75 37.09 4.35
CA THR A 164 -2.67 37.19 3.20
C THR A 164 -2.25 36.34 2.01
N ASP A 165 -1.11 35.63 2.10
CA ASP A 165 -0.72 34.61 1.13
C ASP A 165 -1.55 33.33 1.38
N PHE A 166 -2.80 33.34 0.91
CA PHE A 166 -3.73 32.24 1.09
C PHE A 166 -3.26 30.94 0.41
N TYR A 167 -2.48 31.04 -0.67
CA TYR A 167 -1.87 29.88 -1.30
C TYR A 167 -0.83 29.23 -0.39
N LEU A 168 0.04 30.02 0.24
CA LEU A 168 0.97 29.53 1.26
C LEU A 168 0.22 28.93 2.46
N HIS A 169 -0.91 29.54 2.86
CA HIS A 169 -1.72 29.05 3.99
C HIS A 169 -2.31 27.67 3.68
N TYR A 170 -2.87 27.50 2.48
CA TYR A 170 -3.29 26.21 1.95
C TYR A 170 -2.14 25.18 1.91
N GLN A 171 -0.97 25.55 1.35
CA GLN A 171 0.18 24.65 1.26
C GLN A 171 0.63 24.20 2.66
N TYR A 172 0.64 25.10 3.63
CA TYR A 172 1.00 24.78 5.01
C TYR A 172 0.01 23.79 5.64
N ALA A 173 -1.30 24.00 5.45
CA ALA A 173 -2.33 23.08 5.93
C ALA A 173 -2.20 21.67 5.31
N ASP A 174 -1.95 21.59 4.00
CA ASP A 174 -1.72 20.32 3.28
C ASP A 174 -0.44 19.60 3.76
N ILE A 175 0.63 20.35 4.02
CA ILE A 175 1.88 19.80 4.57
C ILE A 175 1.67 19.23 5.98
N LEU A 176 0.91 19.91 6.84
CA LEU A 176 0.57 19.40 8.17
C LEU A 176 -0.18 18.06 8.05
N PHE A 177 -1.13 17.96 7.13
CA PHE A 177 -1.87 16.73 6.88
C PHE A 177 -0.92 15.60 6.43
N LYS A 178 -0.07 15.86 5.43
CA LYS A 178 0.92 14.90 4.91
C LYS A 178 1.97 14.48 5.95
N ALA A 179 2.22 15.34 6.94
CA ALA A 179 3.10 15.04 8.08
C ALA A 179 2.42 14.21 9.18
N GLY A 180 1.10 14.01 9.10
CA GLY A 180 0.29 13.32 10.11
C GLY A 180 -0.19 14.23 11.25
N GLU A 181 0.11 15.53 11.21
CA GLU A 181 -0.34 16.56 12.16
C GLU A 181 -1.80 16.96 11.85
N THR A 182 -2.69 15.97 11.94
CA THR A 182 -4.06 16.03 11.41
C THR A 182 -4.91 17.12 12.05
N GLU A 183 -4.90 17.21 13.38
CA GLU A 183 -5.68 18.23 14.11
C GLU A 183 -5.23 19.65 13.76
N ALA A 184 -3.90 19.85 13.66
CA ALA A 184 -3.34 21.14 13.26
C ALA A 184 -3.71 21.49 11.81
N SER A 185 -3.68 20.51 10.89
CA SER A 185 -4.10 20.72 9.51
C SER A 185 -5.56 21.17 9.40
N ILE A 186 -6.49 20.49 10.09
CA ILE A 186 -7.91 20.86 10.09
C ILE A 186 -8.09 22.29 10.62
N ALA A 187 -7.40 22.65 11.70
CA ALA A 187 -7.46 24.01 12.25
C ALA A 187 -7.01 25.07 11.24
N GLU A 188 -5.91 24.83 10.50
CA GLU A 188 -5.43 25.75 9.48
C GLU A 188 -6.37 25.85 8.27
N TYR A 189 -7.01 24.75 7.85
CA TYR A 189 -8.03 24.79 6.80
C TYR A 189 -9.27 25.58 7.22
N ILE A 190 -9.70 25.44 8.48
CA ILE A 190 -10.82 26.22 9.02
C ILE A 190 -10.45 27.72 9.06
N ASP A 191 -9.27 28.07 9.57
CA ASP A 191 -8.78 29.46 9.59
C ASP A 191 -8.66 30.04 8.17
N LEU A 192 -8.23 29.24 7.19
CA LEU A 192 -8.22 29.64 5.79
C LEU A 192 -9.63 29.94 5.28
N ILE A 193 -10.58 29.03 5.50
CA ILE A 193 -11.98 29.21 5.09
C ILE A 193 -12.61 30.45 5.74
N GLU A 194 -12.31 30.74 7.02
CA GLU A 194 -12.79 31.96 7.68
C GLU A 194 -12.29 33.24 6.99
N LYS A 195 -11.09 33.22 6.40
CA LYS A 195 -10.51 34.35 5.65
C LYS A 195 -10.99 34.44 4.21
N VAL A 196 -11.30 33.31 3.59
CA VAL A 196 -11.79 33.20 2.20
C VAL A 196 -13.07 32.37 2.10
N PRO A 197 -14.20 32.84 2.72
CA PRO A 197 -15.43 32.07 2.83
C PRO A 197 -16.12 31.78 1.49
N ASP A 198 -15.69 32.45 0.42
CA ASP A 198 -16.24 32.27 -0.93
C ASP A 198 -15.40 31.27 -1.76
N SER A 199 -14.32 30.71 -1.20
CA SER A 199 -13.44 29.77 -1.92
C SER A 199 -13.98 28.35 -1.90
N ALA A 200 -14.67 27.95 -2.98
CA ALA A 200 -15.10 26.57 -3.18
C ALA A 200 -13.94 25.56 -3.10
N TYR A 201 -12.74 25.95 -3.53
CA TYR A 201 -11.54 25.12 -3.46
C TYR A 201 -11.07 24.86 -2.02
N ALA A 202 -11.15 25.86 -1.13
CA ALA A 202 -10.80 25.66 0.28
C ALA A 202 -11.72 24.62 0.95
N TYR A 203 -13.03 24.71 0.70
CA TYR A 203 -14.01 23.73 1.17
C TYR A 203 -13.77 22.33 0.57
N LEU A 204 -13.47 22.24 -0.73
CA LEU A 204 -13.10 20.96 -1.35
C LEU A 204 -11.90 20.32 -0.63
N LYS A 205 -10.84 21.08 -0.36
CA LYS A 205 -9.64 20.54 0.31
C LYS A 205 -9.89 20.10 1.74
N LEU A 206 -10.69 20.84 2.51
CA LEU A 206 -11.10 20.38 3.83
C LEU A 206 -11.98 19.11 3.75
N SER A 207 -12.84 19.00 2.74
CA SER A 207 -13.65 17.80 2.52
C SER A 207 -12.81 16.55 2.23
N GLU A 208 -11.75 16.68 1.43
CA GLU A 208 -10.80 15.61 1.13
C GLU A 208 -10.12 15.11 2.42
N VAL A 209 -9.73 16.04 3.30
CA VAL A 209 -9.17 15.72 4.62
C VAL A 209 -10.17 14.95 5.48
N TYR A 210 -11.41 15.44 5.61
CA TYR A 210 -12.45 14.73 6.38
C TYR A 210 -12.76 13.34 5.80
N GLU A 211 -12.83 13.23 4.48
CA GLU A 211 -13.05 11.97 3.79
C GLU A 211 -11.95 10.94 4.11
N MET A 212 -10.68 11.35 4.06
CA MET A 212 -9.54 10.48 4.38
C MET A 212 -9.53 10.02 5.85
N LEU A 213 -10.14 10.81 6.74
CA LEU A 213 -10.30 10.47 8.16
C LEU A 213 -11.58 9.65 8.44
N GLY A 214 -12.40 9.39 7.42
CA GLY A 214 -13.67 8.68 7.53
C GLY A 214 -14.85 9.53 8.03
N GLY A 215 -14.65 10.84 8.18
CA GLY A 215 -15.69 11.82 8.53
C GLY A 215 -16.56 12.14 7.31
N LEU A 216 -17.37 11.16 6.86
CA LEU A 216 -18.13 11.30 5.62
C LEU A 216 -19.21 12.39 5.68
N ASN A 217 -19.81 12.65 6.85
CA ASN A 217 -20.85 13.67 7.01
C ASN A 217 -20.25 15.09 6.97
N GLU A 218 -19.10 15.26 7.59
CA GLU A 218 -18.33 16.51 7.57
C GLU A 218 -17.83 16.79 6.15
N ALA A 219 -17.31 15.77 5.46
CA ALA A 219 -16.90 15.87 4.07
C ALA A 219 -18.06 16.28 3.16
N GLU A 220 -19.22 15.62 3.29
CA GLU A 220 -20.45 15.99 2.57
C GLU A 220 -20.84 17.44 2.82
N SER A 221 -20.86 17.88 4.08
CA SER A 221 -21.24 19.26 4.44
C SER A 221 -20.34 20.30 3.76
N MET A 222 -19.03 20.04 3.69
CA MET A 222 -18.08 20.92 3.01
C MET A 222 -18.28 20.89 1.48
N LEU A 223 -18.58 19.73 0.90
CA LEU A 223 -18.83 19.57 -0.53
C LEU A 223 -20.15 20.22 -0.97
N GLU A 224 -21.18 20.21 -0.12
CA GLU A 224 -22.42 20.95 -0.36
C GLU A 224 -22.16 22.46 -0.49
N ILE A 225 -21.34 23.02 0.41
CA ILE A 225 -20.94 24.43 0.34
C ILE A 225 -20.10 24.69 -0.89
N ALA A 226 -19.06 23.88 -1.14
CA ALA A 226 -18.20 24.02 -2.32
C ALA A 226 -19.01 24.01 -3.62
N ASN A 227 -19.93 23.06 -3.76
CA ASN A 227 -20.78 22.89 -4.93
C ASN A 227 -21.87 23.97 -5.04
N ALA A 228 -22.21 24.67 -3.96
CA ALA A 228 -23.11 25.82 -3.98
C ALA A 228 -22.37 27.10 -4.40
N LEU A 229 -21.10 27.24 -4.00
CA LEU A 229 -20.24 28.37 -4.37
C LEU A 229 -19.81 28.31 -5.84
N PHE A 230 -19.40 27.13 -6.31
CA PHE A 230 -18.95 26.96 -7.69
C PHE A 230 -19.30 25.55 -8.20
N LYS A 231 -19.90 25.47 -9.39
CA LYS A 231 -20.18 24.20 -10.08
C LYS A 231 -18.96 23.78 -10.89
N ASP A 232 -18.26 22.76 -10.44
CA ASP A 232 -17.11 22.18 -11.13
C ASP A 232 -17.14 20.65 -11.06
N PRO A 233 -16.82 19.94 -12.16
CA PRO A 233 -16.84 18.48 -12.17
C PRO A 233 -15.93 17.83 -11.12
N ILE A 234 -14.85 18.49 -10.69
CA ILE A 234 -13.95 17.97 -9.65
C ILE A 234 -14.64 17.96 -8.29
N ILE A 235 -15.40 19.02 -7.98
CA ILE A 235 -16.20 19.09 -6.75
C ILE A 235 -17.31 18.03 -6.80
N GLU A 236 -17.99 17.91 -7.93
CA GLU A 236 -19.08 16.94 -8.11
C GLU A 236 -18.56 15.50 -8.04
N ALA A 237 -17.40 15.19 -8.62
CA ALA A 237 -16.75 13.89 -8.50
C ALA A 237 -16.38 13.54 -7.04
N ALA A 238 -15.85 14.51 -6.28
CA ALA A 238 -15.61 14.33 -4.85
C ALA A 238 -16.92 14.12 -4.08
N TYR A 239 -17.98 14.86 -4.43
CA TYR A 239 -19.28 14.72 -3.80
C TYR A 239 -19.91 13.34 -4.07
N ILE A 240 -19.89 12.88 -5.33
CA ILE A 240 -20.31 11.54 -5.73
C ILE A 240 -19.58 10.48 -4.92
N ARG A 241 -18.26 10.59 -4.77
CA ARG A 241 -17.45 9.63 -4.02
C ARG A 241 -17.88 9.53 -2.56
N VAL A 242 -18.09 10.68 -1.89
CA VAL A 242 -18.58 10.73 -0.50
C VAL A 242 -20.00 10.15 -0.38
N LEU A 243 -20.93 10.56 -1.25
CA LEU A 243 -22.30 10.05 -1.26
C LEU A 243 -22.34 8.54 -1.50
N SER A 244 -21.51 8.03 -2.40
CA SER A 244 -21.39 6.61 -2.70
C SER A 244 -20.90 5.83 -1.47
N LYS A 245 -19.87 6.33 -0.78
CA LYS A 245 -19.36 5.75 0.48
C LYS A 245 -20.41 5.72 1.60
N GLN A 246 -21.30 6.72 1.64
CA GLN A 246 -22.44 6.77 2.57
C GLN A 246 -23.61 5.86 2.17
N GLY A 247 -23.60 5.30 0.95
CA GLY A 247 -24.70 4.51 0.41
C GLY A 247 -25.87 5.33 -0.14
N LYS A 248 -25.68 6.64 -0.36
CA LYS A 248 -26.68 7.54 -0.97
C LYS A 248 -26.64 7.44 -2.50
N THR A 249 -26.82 6.23 -3.01
CA THR A 249 -26.62 5.87 -4.42
C THR A 249 -27.46 6.69 -5.40
N ASP A 250 -28.74 6.93 -5.10
CA ASP A 250 -29.64 7.66 -6.01
C ASP A 250 -29.18 9.12 -6.23
N LEU A 251 -28.70 9.77 -5.17
CA LEU A 251 -28.15 11.13 -5.26
C LEU A 251 -26.81 11.13 -6.00
N ALA A 252 -25.98 10.11 -5.79
CA ALA A 252 -24.72 9.98 -6.50
C ALA A 252 -24.92 9.81 -8.02
N PHE A 253 -25.90 9.00 -8.44
CA PHE A 253 -26.26 8.87 -9.86
C PHE A 253 -26.83 10.15 -10.45
N SER A 254 -27.68 10.88 -9.72
CA SER A 254 -28.28 12.11 -10.24
C SER A 254 -27.24 13.21 -10.48
N ILE A 255 -26.19 13.30 -9.64
CA ILE A 255 -25.06 14.19 -9.88
C ILE A 255 -24.21 13.67 -11.05
N ALA A 256 -23.95 12.36 -11.13
CA ALA A 256 -23.15 11.79 -12.22
C ALA A 256 -23.77 12.01 -13.61
N GLU A 257 -25.10 11.93 -13.73
CA GLU A 257 -25.82 12.27 -14.97
C GLU A 257 -25.60 13.74 -15.39
N GLN A 258 -25.43 14.66 -14.44
CA GLN A 258 -25.14 16.06 -14.75
C GLN A 258 -23.72 16.23 -15.30
N ILE A 259 -22.76 15.49 -14.74
CA ILE A 259 -21.37 15.49 -15.19
C ILE A 259 -21.25 14.98 -16.63
N GLU A 260 -21.85 13.83 -16.94
CA GLU A 260 -21.74 13.19 -18.27
C GLU A 260 -22.29 14.07 -19.40
N ASN A 261 -23.25 14.95 -19.08
CA ASN A 261 -23.84 15.89 -20.03
C ASN A 261 -23.03 17.20 -20.23
N SER A 262 -21.86 17.33 -19.61
CA SER A 262 -20.98 18.51 -19.72
C SER A 262 -19.64 18.15 -20.39
N GLU A 263 -18.91 19.13 -20.92
CA GLU A 263 -17.53 18.96 -21.45
C GLU A 263 -16.53 18.66 -20.30
N THR A 264 -16.72 17.54 -19.61
CA THR A 264 -15.95 17.16 -18.41
C THR A 264 -14.76 16.26 -18.73
N ASP A 265 -13.73 16.34 -17.88
CA ASP A 265 -12.64 15.38 -17.75
C ASP A 265 -13.14 13.92 -17.67
N TYR A 266 -12.93 13.18 -18.76
CA TYR A 266 -13.29 11.76 -18.89
C TYR A 266 -12.81 10.91 -17.71
N LEU A 267 -11.58 11.15 -17.22
CA LEU A 267 -10.99 10.35 -16.15
C LEU A 267 -11.83 10.42 -14.87
N SER A 268 -12.17 11.63 -14.45
CA SER A 268 -12.94 11.86 -13.21
C SER A 268 -14.36 11.31 -13.33
N SER A 269 -15.02 11.52 -14.47
CA SER A 269 -16.37 11.01 -14.73
C SER A 269 -16.44 9.47 -14.67
N GLN A 270 -15.53 8.78 -15.37
CA GLN A 270 -15.52 7.31 -15.40
C GLN A 270 -15.14 6.70 -14.04
N LEU A 271 -14.20 7.31 -13.31
CA LEU A 271 -13.86 6.89 -11.95
C LEU A 271 -15.06 7.04 -11.02
N SER A 272 -15.75 8.17 -11.06
CA SER A 272 -16.97 8.42 -10.27
C SER A 272 -18.05 7.38 -10.56
N LEU A 273 -18.35 7.09 -11.83
CA LEU A 273 -19.31 6.04 -12.19
C LEU A 273 -18.89 4.66 -11.67
N GLY A 274 -17.61 4.29 -11.83
CA GLY A 274 -17.06 3.06 -11.27
C GLY A 274 -17.24 2.96 -9.74
N GLU A 275 -17.04 4.06 -9.02
CA GLU A 275 -17.25 4.12 -7.57
C GLU A 275 -18.72 3.98 -7.17
N ILE A 276 -19.64 4.65 -7.88
CA ILE A 276 -21.09 4.54 -7.61
C ILE A 276 -21.53 3.08 -7.76
N TYR A 277 -21.16 2.43 -8.88
CA TYR A 277 -21.49 1.03 -9.12
C TYR A 277 -20.83 0.11 -8.08
N PHE A 278 -19.61 0.41 -7.65
CA PHE A 278 -18.93 -0.37 -6.61
C PHE A 278 -19.68 -0.32 -5.27
N TYR A 279 -20.02 0.88 -4.80
CA TYR A 279 -20.69 1.05 -3.50
C TYR A 279 -22.16 0.62 -3.52
N SER A 280 -22.83 0.69 -4.68
CA SER A 280 -24.15 0.09 -4.91
C SER A 280 -24.13 -1.44 -5.06
N ARG A 281 -22.93 -2.06 -4.99
CA ARG A 281 -22.67 -3.50 -5.09
C ARG A 281 -22.92 -4.12 -6.46
N ASP A 282 -23.04 -3.29 -7.49
CA ASP A 282 -23.00 -3.75 -8.88
C ASP A 282 -21.54 -3.82 -9.36
N TYR A 283 -20.84 -4.85 -8.88
CA TYR A 283 -19.42 -5.02 -9.13
C TYR A 283 -19.09 -5.31 -10.60
N VAL A 284 -20.06 -5.78 -11.39
CA VAL A 284 -19.85 -6.09 -12.82
C VAL A 284 -19.78 -4.79 -13.62
N ASN A 285 -20.72 -3.87 -13.38
CA ASN A 285 -20.66 -2.55 -13.99
C ASN A 285 -19.47 -1.75 -13.46
N ALA A 286 -19.20 -1.79 -12.16
CA ALA A 286 -18.03 -1.15 -11.56
C ALA A 286 -16.71 -1.59 -12.26
N SER A 287 -16.50 -2.90 -12.41
CA SER A 287 -15.35 -3.45 -13.15
C SER A 287 -15.26 -2.95 -14.59
N SER A 288 -16.40 -2.70 -15.25
CA SER A 288 -16.41 -2.24 -16.65
C SER A 288 -15.95 -0.78 -16.77
N TYR A 289 -16.43 0.10 -15.89
CA TYR A 289 -15.95 1.50 -15.83
C TYR A 289 -14.47 1.60 -15.44
N PHE A 290 -14.04 0.84 -14.43
CA PHE A 290 -12.61 0.82 -14.08
C PHE A 290 -11.74 0.25 -15.21
N ARG A 291 -12.21 -0.76 -15.95
CA ARG A 291 -11.49 -1.25 -17.15
C ARG A 291 -11.38 -0.17 -18.22
N ALA A 292 -12.44 0.59 -18.49
CA ALA A 292 -12.43 1.68 -19.46
C ALA A 292 -11.41 2.78 -19.08
N VAL A 293 -11.30 3.13 -17.79
CA VAL A 293 -10.24 4.05 -17.33
C VAL A 293 -8.85 3.47 -17.60
N LEU A 294 -8.64 2.18 -17.34
CA LEU A 294 -7.35 1.51 -17.52
C LEU A 294 -6.95 1.25 -18.98
N GLU A 295 -7.82 1.54 -19.95
CA GLU A 295 -7.48 1.55 -21.38
C GLU A 295 -6.69 2.82 -21.73
N GLU A 296 -7.06 3.98 -21.18
CA GLU A 296 -6.39 5.26 -21.43
C GLU A 296 -5.33 5.61 -20.37
N TYR A 297 -5.55 5.19 -19.13
CA TYR A 297 -4.66 5.44 -17.99
C TYR A 297 -4.24 4.12 -17.35
N PRO A 298 -3.34 3.33 -18.00
CA PRO A 298 -3.11 1.94 -17.65
C PRO A 298 -2.66 1.70 -16.22
N PHE A 299 -2.02 2.69 -15.59
CA PHE A 299 -1.52 2.61 -14.23
C PHE A 299 -2.24 3.56 -13.26
N ASN A 300 -3.46 4.01 -13.58
CA ASN A 300 -4.25 4.83 -12.68
C ASN A 300 -4.55 4.06 -11.38
N GLN A 301 -4.09 4.58 -10.25
CA GLN A 301 -4.14 3.88 -8.97
C GLN A 301 -5.58 3.64 -8.48
N ASP A 302 -6.47 4.61 -8.67
CA ASP A 302 -7.87 4.52 -8.26
C ASP A 302 -8.63 3.47 -9.06
N ALA A 303 -8.45 3.43 -10.39
CA ALA A 303 -9.04 2.43 -11.23
C ALA A 303 -8.47 1.03 -10.97
N LEU A 304 -7.15 0.90 -10.78
CA LEU A 304 -6.52 -0.37 -10.42
C LEU A 304 -7.08 -0.92 -9.08
N TRP A 305 -7.23 -0.04 -8.09
CA TRP A 305 -7.80 -0.39 -6.78
C TRP A 305 -9.28 -0.74 -6.88
N GLY A 306 -10.06 0.07 -7.60
CA GLY A 306 -11.48 -0.16 -7.88
C GLY A 306 -11.71 -1.50 -8.58
N LEU A 307 -10.91 -1.80 -9.61
CA LEU A 307 -10.99 -3.05 -10.33
C LEU A 307 -10.59 -4.25 -9.46
N LEU A 308 -9.55 -4.13 -8.63
CA LEU A 308 -9.12 -5.20 -7.73
C LEU A 308 -10.20 -5.55 -6.70
N LYS A 309 -10.77 -4.53 -6.06
CA LYS A 309 -11.89 -4.70 -5.11
C LYS A 309 -13.09 -5.34 -5.80
N SER A 310 -13.51 -4.82 -6.96
CA SER A 310 -14.65 -5.34 -7.71
C SER A 310 -14.45 -6.80 -8.12
N SER A 311 -13.25 -7.14 -8.57
CA SER A 311 -12.86 -8.50 -8.98
C SER A 311 -12.91 -9.50 -7.83
N SER A 312 -12.63 -9.06 -6.60
CA SER A 312 -12.75 -9.92 -5.40
C SER A 312 -14.19 -10.36 -5.13
N HIS A 313 -15.18 -9.56 -5.56
CA HIS A 313 -16.61 -9.86 -5.43
C HIS A 313 -17.13 -10.66 -6.62
N THR A 314 -16.71 -10.32 -7.85
CA THR A 314 -17.14 -11.02 -9.08
C THR A 314 -16.40 -12.34 -9.32
N ARG A 315 -15.25 -12.55 -8.65
CA ARG A 315 -14.30 -13.65 -8.88
C ARG A 315 -13.71 -13.67 -10.29
N ASN A 316 -13.64 -12.51 -10.94
CA ASN A 316 -12.93 -12.39 -12.20
C ASN A 316 -11.41 -12.41 -11.94
N SER A 317 -10.79 -13.58 -12.16
CA SER A 317 -9.34 -13.75 -11.95
C SER A 317 -8.48 -12.96 -12.93
N GLY A 318 -9.00 -12.65 -14.13
CA GLY A 318 -8.30 -11.85 -15.13
C GLY A 318 -8.14 -10.40 -14.68
N ASP A 319 -9.25 -9.78 -14.28
CA ASP A 319 -9.26 -8.41 -13.77
C ASP A 319 -8.44 -8.30 -12.46
N ALA A 320 -8.56 -9.27 -11.54
CA ALA A 320 -7.73 -9.31 -10.33
C ALA A 320 -6.23 -9.44 -10.65
N HIS A 321 -5.86 -10.26 -11.64
CA HIS A 321 -4.47 -10.42 -12.07
C HIS A 321 -3.93 -9.14 -12.71
N LEU A 322 -4.69 -8.52 -13.61
CA LEU A 322 -4.34 -7.25 -14.25
C LEU A 322 -4.06 -6.17 -13.20
N SER A 323 -4.97 -6.00 -12.25
CA SER A 323 -4.79 -5.04 -11.17
C SER A 323 -3.57 -5.35 -10.31
N TYR A 324 -3.38 -6.61 -9.93
CA TYR A 324 -2.27 -7.03 -9.07
C TYR A 324 -0.90 -6.84 -9.75
N GLU A 325 -0.78 -7.21 -11.02
CA GLU A 325 0.45 -7.06 -11.80
C GLU A 325 0.86 -5.58 -11.91
N ARG A 326 -0.07 -4.72 -12.34
CA ARG A 326 0.21 -3.29 -12.51
C ARG A 326 0.39 -2.56 -11.17
N TRP A 327 -0.39 -2.92 -10.14
CA TRP A 327 -0.20 -2.39 -8.79
C TRP A 327 1.21 -2.63 -8.26
N SER A 328 1.80 -3.80 -8.51
CA SER A 328 3.16 -4.12 -8.03
C SER A 328 4.26 -3.17 -8.53
N ILE A 329 3.94 -2.38 -9.57
CA ILE A 329 4.79 -1.36 -10.18
C ILE A 329 4.58 0.01 -9.53
N VAL A 330 3.34 0.49 -9.45
CA VAL A 330 3.02 1.86 -9.01
C VAL A 330 2.70 1.99 -7.52
N HIS A 331 2.39 0.87 -6.85
CA HIS A 331 1.80 0.80 -5.52
C HIS A 331 0.46 1.55 -5.41
N PHE A 332 -0.23 1.43 -4.27
CA PHE A 332 -1.45 2.22 -4.01
C PHE A 332 -1.13 3.39 -3.08
N GLU A 333 -2.03 4.37 -2.98
CA GLU A 333 -1.76 5.60 -2.22
C GLU A 333 -1.65 5.37 -0.71
N ASN A 334 -2.39 4.38 -0.19
CA ASN A 334 -2.40 4.02 1.22
C ASN A 334 -1.81 2.62 1.44
N ASP A 335 -0.97 2.50 2.49
CA ASP A 335 -0.43 1.23 2.99
C ASP A 335 -1.51 0.15 3.19
N LEU A 336 -2.73 0.54 3.56
CA LEU A 336 -3.85 -0.38 3.73
C LEU A 336 -4.29 -1.00 2.41
N GLN A 337 -4.34 -0.20 1.34
CA GLN A 337 -4.68 -0.69 0.00
C GLN A 337 -3.60 -1.65 -0.49
N GLU A 338 -2.31 -1.35 -0.28
CA GLU A 338 -1.21 -2.27 -0.60
C GLU A 338 -1.36 -3.62 0.12
N GLN A 339 -1.71 -3.59 1.41
CA GLN A 339 -1.91 -4.81 2.19
C GLN A 339 -3.11 -5.63 1.71
N LEU A 340 -4.19 -4.93 1.38
CA LEU A 340 -5.38 -5.56 0.83
C LEU A 340 -5.14 -6.07 -0.59
N ALA A 341 -4.22 -5.47 -1.36
CA ALA A 341 -3.85 -5.96 -2.67
C ALA A 341 -3.25 -7.36 -2.61
N GLU A 342 -2.35 -7.61 -1.65
CA GLU A 342 -1.89 -8.97 -1.37
C GLU A 342 -3.02 -9.88 -0.88
N TYR A 343 -3.93 -9.36 -0.06
CA TYR A 343 -5.09 -10.13 0.37
C TYR A 343 -6.01 -10.48 -0.79
N TYR A 344 -6.09 -9.66 -1.85
CA TYR A 344 -6.96 -9.80 -3.05
C TYR A 344 -6.24 -10.31 -4.32
N ARG A 345 -4.98 -10.74 -4.20
CA ARG A 345 -4.18 -11.33 -5.29
C ARG A 345 -4.89 -12.48 -6.02
N PRO A 346 -4.63 -12.73 -7.31
CA PRO A 346 -5.36 -13.73 -8.09
C PRO A 346 -5.24 -15.17 -7.56
N PHE A 347 -5.99 -16.08 -8.22
CA PHE A 347 -5.84 -17.52 -8.03
C PHE A 347 -4.40 -17.94 -8.36
N GLU A 348 -3.80 -18.74 -7.48
CA GLU A 348 -2.44 -19.23 -7.65
C GLU A 348 -2.38 -20.76 -7.54
N ILE A 349 -1.62 -21.37 -8.44
CA ILE A 349 -1.12 -22.74 -8.31
C ILE A 349 0.38 -22.62 -8.06
N LEU A 350 0.81 -22.88 -6.82
CA LEU A 350 2.21 -22.81 -6.43
C LEU A 350 2.82 -24.21 -6.43
N VAL A 351 3.97 -24.37 -7.07
CA VAL A 351 4.76 -25.61 -7.05
C VAL A 351 6.05 -25.33 -6.27
N PRO A 352 6.02 -25.43 -4.93
CA PRO A 352 7.21 -25.17 -4.13
C PRO A 352 8.29 -26.23 -4.37
N PHE A 353 9.54 -25.79 -4.34
CA PHE A 353 10.73 -26.65 -4.31
C PHE A 353 11.66 -26.16 -3.19
N GLU A 354 12.06 -27.06 -2.30
CA GLU A 354 13.03 -26.76 -1.25
C GLU A 354 14.18 -27.78 -1.28
N TYR A 355 15.39 -27.29 -1.03
CA TYR A 355 16.55 -28.14 -0.77
C TYR A 355 17.39 -27.50 0.33
N PHE A 356 17.73 -28.30 1.34
CA PHE A 356 18.56 -27.89 2.47
C PHE A 356 19.61 -28.96 2.73
N LYS A 357 20.84 -28.54 3.04
CA LYS A 357 21.93 -29.40 3.49
C LYS A 357 22.73 -28.72 4.60
N ASN A 358 23.05 -29.44 5.67
CA ASN A 358 23.88 -28.90 6.76
C ASN A 358 25.29 -29.53 6.82
N LYS A 359 26.10 -29.08 7.79
CA LYS A 359 27.47 -29.56 8.01
C LYS A 359 27.55 -31.01 8.48
N ASN A 360 26.47 -31.55 9.06
CA ASN A 360 26.40 -32.95 9.52
C ASN A 360 25.85 -33.89 8.43
N GLU A 361 25.94 -33.46 7.16
CA GLU A 361 25.51 -34.18 5.97
C GLU A 361 24.02 -34.52 5.89
N PHE A 362 23.20 -34.00 6.81
CA PHE A 362 21.75 -34.07 6.70
C PHE A 362 21.26 -33.26 5.50
N GLN A 363 20.32 -33.83 4.77
CA GLN A 363 19.69 -33.23 3.61
C GLN A 363 18.16 -33.31 3.76
N ARG A 364 17.49 -32.24 3.37
CA ARG A 364 16.04 -32.16 3.20
C ARG A 364 15.75 -31.73 1.77
N PHE A 365 14.96 -32.52 1.06
CA PHE A 365 14.38 -32.14 -0.21
C PHE A 365 12.86 -32.10 -0.05
N GLY A 366 12.20 -31.09 -0.59
CA GLY A 366 10.75 -31.02 -0.56
C GLY A 366 10.18 -30.44 -1.84
N THR A 367 9.00 -30.91 -2.21
CA THR A 367 8.24 -30.40 -3.35
C THR A 367 6.75 -30.62 -3.12
N GLY A 368 5.91 -29.86 -3.79
CA GLY A 368 4.48 -29.98 -3.61
C GLY A 368 3.67 -29.20 -4.63
N ILE A 369 2.37 -29.15 -4.40
CA ILE A 369 1.42 -28.33 -5.13
C ILE A 369 0.50 -27.68 -4.10
N ILE A 370 0.33 -26.36 -4.20
CA ILE A 370 -0.56 -25.56 -3.36
C ILE A 370 -1.52 -24.82 -4.28
N LEU A 371 -2.80 -24.94 -3.98
CA LEU A 371 -3.87 -24.16 -4.57
C LEU A 371 -4.24 -23.05 -3.59
N ASP A 372 -4.34 -21.82 -4.07
CA ASP A 372 -4.75 -20.67 -3.25
C ASP A 372 -5.75 -19.79 -4.01
N PHE A 373 -6.95 -19.63 -3.47
CA PHE A 373 -8.10 -19.01 -4.14
C PHE A 373 -9.08 -18.35 -3.18
N TYR A 374 -9.90 -17.41 -3.67
CA TYR A 374 -11.05 -16.90 -2.91
C TYR A 374 -12.25 -17.83 -2.99
N ALA A 375 -12.82 -18.15 -1.84
CA ALA A 375 -14.11 -18.83 -1.77
C ALA A 375 -15.29 -17.83 -1.80
N ARG A 376 -15.11 -16.66 -1.18
CA ARG A 376 -16.06 -15.52 -1.15
C ARG A 376 -15.26 -14.23 -0.95
N SER A 377 -15.89 -13.07 -1.16
CA SER A 377 -15.33 -11.80 -0.72
C SER A 377 -14.95 -11.92 0.76
N ASN A 378 -13.68 -11.64 1.07
CA ASN A 378 -13.11 -11.71 2.42
C ASN A 378 -12.90 -13.12 3.00
N ILE A 379 -12.97 -14.19 2.19
CA ILE A 379 -12.53 -15.54 2.59
C ILE A 379 -11.61 -16.13 1.51
N ARG A 380 -10.34 -16.29 1.86
CA ARG A 380 -9.32 -16.95 1.02
C ARG A 380 -9.02 -18.34 1.57
N LEU A 381 -9.00 -19.34 0.70
CA LEU A 381 -8.71 -20.73 1.04
C LEU A 381 -7.40 -21.14 0.38
N SER A 382 -6.58 -21.87 1.12
CA SER A 382 -5.40 -22.53 0.56
C SER A 382 -5.39 -23.99 0.94
N THR A 383 -5.07 -24.87 -0.01
CA THR A 383 -4.91 -26.29 0.26
C THR A 383 -3.77 -26.83 -0.59
N GLY A 384 -3.10 -27.86 -0.11
CA GLY A 384 -1.99 -28.39 -0.87
C GLY A 384 -1.49 -29.72 -0.36
N TYR A 385 -0.68 -30.33 -1.22
CA TYR A 385 0.07 -31.53 -0.96
C TYR A 385 1.56 -31.22 -0.95
N TYR A 386 2.30 -31.75 0.01
CA TYR A 386 3.74 -31.54 0.15
C TYR A 386 4.45 -32.85 0.42
N PHE A 387 5.38 -33.23 -0.45
CA PHE A 387 6.30 -34.32 -0.26
C PHE A 387 7.62 -33.78 0.29
N THR A 388 8.14 -34.40 1.35
CA THR A 388 9.48 -34.11 1.89
C THR A 388 10.26 -35.41 2.04
N ARG A 389 11.52 -35.42 1.64
CA ARG A 389 12.48 -36.49 1.90
C ARG A 389 13.60 -35.95 2.79
N PHE A 390 13.81 -36.63 3.90
CA PHE A 390 14.91 -36.41 4.83
C PHE A 390 15.94 -37.52 4.67
N SER A 391 17.21 -37.17 4.58
CA SER A 391 18.29 -38.15 4.49
C SER A 391 19.50 -37.70 5.29
N GLN A 392 20.10 -38.65 6.00
CA GLN A 392 21.34 -38.46 6.72
C GLN A 392 22.20 -39.72 6.53
N PRO A 393 23.51 -39.59 6.33
CA PRO A 393 24.41 -40.74 6.21
C PRO A 393 24.28 -41.67 7.43
N HIS A 394 24.38 -42.97 7.17
CA HIS A 394 24.19 -44.04 8.18
C HIS A 394 22.77 -44.20 8.75
N PHE A 395 21.79 -43.39 8.31
CA PHE A 395 20.38 -43.54 8.68
C PHE A 395 19.50 -43.85 7.47
N SER A 396 18.38 -44.55 7.71
CA SER A 396 17.37 -44.74 6.67
C SER A 396 16.69 -43.41 6.37
N SER A 397 16.50 -43.08 5.08
CA SER A 397 15.77 -41.88 4.71
C SER A 397 14.31 -41.97 5.13
N ILE A 398 13.77 -40.86 5.63
CA ILE A 398 12.36 -40.71 5.99
C ILE A 398 11.68 -39.87 4.91
N LYS A 399 10.53 -40.32 4.45
CA LYS A 399 9.63 -39.58 3.57
C LYS A 399 8.41 -39.14 4.35
N ARG A 400 7.98 -37.91 4.10
CA ARG A 400 6.80 -37.29 4.68
C ARG A 400 5.90 -36.79 3.56
N ASN A 401 4.66 -37.26 3.56
CA ASN A 401 3.60 -36.70 2.72
C ASN A 401 2.73 -35.82 3.61
N SER A 402 2.42 -34.60 3.19
CA SER A 402 1.66 -33.66 3.98
C SER A 402 0.48 -33.15 3.19
N VAL A 403 -0.68 -33.08 3.82
CA VAL A 403 -1.88 -32.44 3.25
C VAL A 403 -2.31 -31.34 4.20
N PHE A 404 -2.64 -30.17 3.68
CA PHE A 404 -3.17 -29.10 4.51
C PHE A 404 -4.38 -28.43 3.90
N PHE A 405 -5.14 -27.80 4.78
CA PHE A 405 -6.22 -26.89 4.45
C PHE A 405 -6.09 -25.65 5.34
N GLU A 406 -6.16 -24.48 4.75
CA GLU A 406 -6.08 -23.18 5.41
C GLU A 406 -7.25 -22.31 4.95
N ALA A 407 -7.87 -21.61 5.89
CA ALA A 407 -8.87 -20.60 5.65
C ALA A 407 -8.45 -19.28 6.31
N ASN A 408 -8.46 -18.21 5.52
CA ASN A 408 -8.13 -16.85 5.92
C ASN A 408 -9.36 -15.95 5.72
N LYS A 409 -9.97 -15.51 6.82
CA LYS A 409 -11.10 -14.59 6.82
C LYS A 409 -10.67 -13.18 7.19
N LEU A 410 -11.04 -12.20 6.38
CA LEU A 410 -10.88 -10.78 6.68
C LEU A 410 -12.21 -10.23 7.24
N PHE A 411 -12.24 -9.84 8.52
CA PHE A 411 -13.44 -9.32 9.17
C PHE A 411 -13.60 -7.82 8.94
N SER A 412 -12.49 -7.10 8.91
CA SER A 412 -12.35 -5.71 8.51
C SER A 412 -10.97 -5.52 7.88
N GLU A 413 -10.68 -4.34 7.34
CA GLU A 413 -9.38 -4.03 6.73
C GLU A 413 -8.20 -4.26 7.70
N SER A 414 -8.46 -4.20 9.00
CA SER A 414 -7.48 -4.38 10.08
C SER A 414 -7.55 -5.74 10.78
N LEU A 415 -8.67 -6.45 10.75
CA LEU A 415 -8.89 -7.66 11.55
C LEU A 415 -8.97 -8.91 10.66
N GLN A 416 -8.04 -9.83 10.85
CA GLN A 416 -7.94 -11.08 10.11
C GLN A 416 -7.96 -12.28 11.06
N PHE A 417 -8.57 -13.37 10.61
CA PHE A 417 -8.47 -14.68 11.22
C PHE A 417 -7.95 -15.71 10.24
N ARG A 418 -6.98 -16.51 10.68
CA ARG A 418 -6.41 -17.63 9.95
C ARG A 418 -6.63 -18.91 10.74
N ALA A 419 -7.12 -19.94 10.06
CA ALA A 419 -7.21 -21.29 10.59
C ALA A 419 -6.56 -22.26 9.61
N ARG A 420 -5.63 -23.09 10.07
CA ARG A 420 -4.97 -24.12 9.27
C ARG A 420 -5.05 -25.46 9.97
N ALA A 421 -5.34 -26.50 9.21
CA ALA A 421 -5.18 -27.89 9.59
C ALA A 421 -4.15 -28.54 8.66
N LEU A 422 -3.27 -29.38 9.23
CA LEU A 422 -2.15 -29.99 8.54
C LEU A 422 -1.98 -31.42 9.05
N GLU A 423 -1.99 -32.38 8.14
CA GLU A 423 -1.71 -33.78 8.46
C GLU A 423 -0.45 -34.22 7.74
N HIS A 424 0.44 -34.88 8.48
CA HIS A 424 1.66 -35.49 7.95
C HIS A 424 1.55 -37.01 8.02
N PHE A 425 2.07 -37.69 7.00
CA PHE A 425 2.16 -39.15 6.90
C PHE A 425 3.61 -39.54 6.64
N TYR A 426 4.20 -40.27 7.57
CA TYR A 426 5.60 -40.68 7.51
C TYR A 426 5.75 -42.15 7.11
N ASP A 427 6.75 -42.46 6.29
CA ASP A 427 7.19 -43.84 6.06
C ASP A 427 8.26 -44.26 7.10
N ASN A 428 8.35 -45.56 7.37
CA ASN A 428 9.47 -46.19 8.08
C ASN A 428 9.84 -45.63 9.48
N VAL A 429 8.88 -45.15 10.28
CA VAL A 429 9.16 -44.75 11.67
C VAL A 429 9.18 -45.98 12.58
N ALA A 430 10.35 -46.41 13.04
CA ALA A 430 10.46 -47.46 14.04
C ALA A 430 10.04 -46.92 15.42
N SER A 431 9.10 -47.60 16.10
CA SER A 431 8.78 -47.28 17.49
C SER A 431 9.87 -47.84 18.40
N LEU A 432 10.61 -46.99 19.11
CA LEU A 432 11.41 -47.42 20.25
C LEU A 432 10.47 -47.65 21.42
N LYS A 433 10.09 -48.90 21.70
CA LYS A 433 9.55 -49.26 23.01
C LYS A 433 10.73 -49.32 23.98
N SER A 434 10.75 -48.42 24.97
CA SER A 434 11.70 -48.50 26.07
C SER A 434 11.21 -49.52 27.10
N ASP A 435 11.65 -50.76 26.99
CA ASP A 435 11.62 -51.66 28.14
C ASP A 435 12.81 -51.27 29.03
N PHE A 436 12.60 -50.30 29.93
CA PHE A 436 13.55 -50.00 31.01
C PHE A 436 13.48 -51.13 32.03
N ASP A 437 14.29 -52.16 31.83
CA ASP A 437 14.58 -53.16 32.85
C ASP A 437 15.84 -52.72 33.60
N SER A 438 15.70 -52.40 34.89
CA SER A 438 16.73 -51.76 35.72
C SER A 438 17.86 -52.70 36.16
N SER A 439 18.09 -53.81 35.45
CA SER A 439 18.85 -54.94 36.00
C SER A 439 19.95 -55.55 35.11
N ILE A 440 20.33 -54.99 33.95
CA ILE A 440 21.36 -55.64 33.09
C ILE A 440 22.34 -54.65 32.43
N ASN A 441 23.62 -54.75 32.81
CA ASN A 441 24.79 -54.09 32.21
C ASN A 441 25.29 -54.84 30.96
N SER A 442 24.57 -54.78 29.84
CA SER A 442 25.13 -55.11 28.51
C SER A 442 24.33 -54.45 27.38
N PRO A 443 24.98 -54.03 26.27
CA PRO A 443 24.30 -53.35 25.18
C PRO A 443 23.46 -54.35 24.39
N LYS A 444 22.14 -54.36 24.60
CA LYS A 444 21.21 -55.08 23.71
C LYS A 444 21.08 -54.32 22.40
N ILE A 445 21.37 -55.01 21.30
CA ILE A 445 21.10 -54.57 19.93
C ILE A 445 19.59 -54.28 19.81
N PHE A 446 19.24 -53.04 19.48
CA PHE A 446 17.86 -52.64 19.17
C PHE A 446 17.40 -53.37 17.90
N ILE A 447 16.58 -54.39 18.06
CA ILE A 447 15.89 -55.01 16.92
C ILE A 447 14.74 -54.08 16.53
N ALA A 448 15.00 -53.21 15.55
CA ALA A 448 13.98 -52.37 14.95
C ALA A 448 13.01 -53.26 14.15
N ASN A 449 11.89 -53.63 14.76
CA ASN A 449 10.77 -54.20 14.01
C ASN A 449 10.28 -53.14 13.01
N LYS A 450 10.56 -53.34 11.72
CA LYS A 450 9.95 -52.58 10.64
C LYS A 450 8.46 -52.92 10.60
N ILE A 451 7.62 -51.88 10.68
CA ILE A 451 6.35 -51.62 9.94
C ILE A 451 5.36 -50.85 10.84
N LYS A 452 5.09 -49.57 10.51
CA LYS A 452 3.77 -48.92 10.30
C LYS A 452 3.99 -47.43 10.03
N SER A 453 3.32 -46.89 9.02
CA SER A 453 3.24 -45.44 8.79
C SER A 453 2.64 -44.76 10.02
N LYS A 454 3.23 -43.64 10.46
CA LYS A 454 2.70 -42.83 11.56
C LYS A 454 2.18 -41.52 10.99
N SER A 455 0.98 -41.09 11.41
CA SER A 455 0.47 -39.76 11.09
C SER A 455 0.62 -38.81 12.26
N SER A 456 0.75 -37.52 11.97
CA SER A 456 0.60 -36.44 12.94
C SER A 456 -0.35 -35.38 12.42
N PHE A 457 -1.23 -34.91 13.29
CA PHE A 457 -2.21 -33.88 12.98
C PHE A 457 -1.91 -32.61 13.77
N ASN A 458 -1.77 -31.50 13.05
CA ASN A 458 -1.48 -30.19 13.60
C ASN A 458 -2.58 -29.23 13.18
N TYR A 459 -2.92 -28.28 14.06
CA TYR A 459 -3.75 -27.15 13.67
C TYR A 459 -3.28 -25.85 14.29
N TYR A 460 -3.56 -24.76 13.58
CA TYR A 460 -3.11 -23.42 13.88
C TYR A 460 -4.29 -22.46 13.75
N LEU A 461 -4.61 -21.76 14.81
CA LEU A 461 -5.61 -20.70 14.81
C LEU A 461 -4.91 -19.38 15.12
N ASN A 462 -5.20 -18.33 14.37
CA ASN A 462 -4.60 -17.03 14.58
C ASN A 462 -5.57 -15.91 14.32
N ILE A 463 -5.67 -14.98 15.26
CA ILE A 463 -6.32 -13.70 15.08
C ILE A 463 -5.22 -12.66 14.99
N LYS A 464 -5.27 -11.81 13.97
CA LYS A 464 -4.34 -10.71 13.75
C LYS A 464 -5.12 -9.42 13.62
N TYR A 465 -4.76 -8.42 14.44
CA TYR A 465 -5.30 -7.07 14.38
C TYR A 465 -4.18 -6.09 14.03
N LYS A 466 -4.34 -5.36 12.94
CA LYS A 466 -3.43 -4.30 12.48
C LYS A 466 -3.98 -2.94 12.89
N PHE A 467 -3.16 -2.13 13.53
CA PHE A 467 -3.61 -0.84 14.06
C PHE A 467 -2.79 0.36 13.57
N TYR A 468 -1.63 0.15 12.93
CA TYR A 468 -0.87 1.18 12.19
C TYR A 468 -0.04 0.53 11.06
N LYS A 469 0.34 1.31 10.03
CA LYS A 469 1.25 0.99 8.91
C LYS A 469 1.76 -0.45 8.87
N SER A 470 2.80 -0.77 9.65
CA SER A 470 3.39 -2.12 9.76
C SER A 470 3.23 -2.76 11.15
N SER A 471 2.43 -2.16 12.03
CA SER A 471 2.21 -2.59 13.41
C SER A 471 0.99 -3.51 13.53
N PHE A 472 1.14 -4.60 14.27
CA PHE A 472 0.07 -5.53 14.49
C PHE A 472 0.20 -6.27 15.82
N ALA A 473 -0.93 -6.69 16.34
CA ALA A 473 -1.02 -7.66 17.41
C ALA A 473 -1.60 -8.93 16.82
N SER A 474 -1.13 -10.07 17.28
CA SER A 474 -1.70 -11.35 16.91
C SER A 474 -1.70 -12.30 18.08
N PHE A 475 -2.78 -13.05 18.19
CA PHE A 475 -2.90 -14.15 19.12
C PHE A 475 -2.99 -15.43 18.29
N SER A 476 -2.17 -16.43 18.60
CA SER A 476 -2.30 -17.76 18.00
C SER A 476 -2.48 -18.84 19.06
N TYR A 477 -3.20 -19.88 18.65
CA TYR A 477 -3.37 -21.11 19.37
C TYR A 477 -2.95 -22.25 18.45
N ASP A 478 -1.89 -22.94 18.83
CA ASP A 478 -1.26 -23.96 18.01
C ASP A 478 -1.35 -25.30 18.73
N PHE A 479 -1.91 -26.30 18.08
CA PHE A 479 -1.83 -27.68 18.52
C PHE A 479 -0.85 -28.42 17.63
N TYR A 480 0.16 -29.02 18.25
CA TYR A 480 1.11 -29.88 17.56
C TYR A 480 1.04 -31.29 18.12
N ASP A 481 0.83 -32.26 17.23
CA ASP A 481 1.14 -33.66 17.47
C ASP A 481 2.59 -33.88 17.00
N ILE A 482 3.55 -33.69 17.90
CA ILE A 482 4.96 -33.55 17.54
C ILE A 482 5.53 -34.90 17.13
N ILE A 483 5.80 -34.99 15.83
CA ILE A 483 6.80 -35.85 15.20
C ILE A 483 7.50 -34.92 14.20
N ASP A 484 8.36 -34.02 14.67
CA ASP A 484 9.05 -33.13 13.73
C ASP A 484 10.56 -33.07 13.97
N THR A 485 11.26 -32.91 12.85
CA THR A 485 12.73 -32.95 12.72
C THR A 485 13.36 -31.56 12.76
N GLU A 486 12.57 -30.52 13.00
CA GLU A 486 13.04 -29.17 13.28
C GLU A 486 12.88 -28.80 14.77
N PRO A 487 13.86 -28.09 15.35
CA PRO A 487 13.86 -27.75 16.76
C PRO A 487 12.78 -26.69 17.08
N PRO A 488 11.88 -26.91 18.04
CA PRO A 488 10.90 -25.90 18.43
C PRO A 488 11.47 -24.77 19.32
N PHE A 489 12.78 -24.79 19.65
CA PHE A 489 13.32 -24.04 20.78
C PHE A 489 14.74 -23.49 20.56
N GLY A 490 14.91 -22.19 20.83
CA GLY A 490 16.22 -21.58 21.12
C GLY A 490 16.69 -21.84 22.56
N ASN A 491 16.40 -23.02 23.11
CA ASN A 491 16.75 -23.41 24.48
C ASN A 491 17.82 -24.51 24.45
N SER A 492 19.02 -24.21 24.95
CA SER A 492 20.21 -25.07 24.90
C SER A 492 20.06 -26.38 25.68
N ILE A 493 19.16 -26.46 26.65
CA ILE A 493 18.90 -27.66 27.46
C ILE A 493 18.08 -28.70 26.68
N TYR A 494 17.29 -28.26 25.69
CA TYR A 494 16.55 -29.11 24.74
C TYR A 494 17.19 -29.10 23.35
N ASN A 495 18.50 -28.84 23.29
CA ASN A 495 19.27 -28.88 22.06
C ASN A 495 19.58 -30.34 21.68
N TYR A 496 18.54 -31.08 21.27
CA TYR A 496 18.68 -32.37 20.61
C TYR A 496 19.24 -32.15 19.20
N SER A 497 20.54 -31.98 19.17
CA SER A 497 21.40 -31.80 18.02
C SER A 497 21.53 -33.06 17.14
N ASN A 498 20.46 -33.85 16.94
CA ASN A 498 20.43 -34.93 15.94
C ASN A 498 19.03 -35.22 15.38
N GLN A 499 18.90 -35.00 14.07
CA GLN A 499 17.69 -34.74 13.28
C GLN A 499 16.75 -35.92 12.98
N ILE A 500 16.79 -37.04 13.69
CA ILE A 500 15.90 -38.19 13.41
C ILE A 500 15.34 -38.84 14.69
N GLY A 501 15.93 -38.58 15.86
CA GLY A 501 15.62 -39.29 17.11
C GLY A 501 14.34 -38.86 17.84
N ALA A 502 13.89 -37.62 17.66
CA ALA A 502 12.72 -37.07 18.37
C ALA A 502 11.37 -37.64 17.88
N ALA A 503 11.34 -38.31 16.73
CA ALA A 503 10.13 -38.85 16.09
C ALA A 503 9.40 -39.95 16.91
N SER A 504 10.08 -40.55 17.89
CA SER A 504 9.56 -41.68 18.66
C SER A 504 8.74 -41.30 19.90
N LEU A 505 8.84 -40.05 20.39
CA LEU A 505 8.34 -39.68 21.73
C LEU A 505 6.85 -39.32 21.78
N ASN A 506 6.18 -39.13 20.63
CA ASN A 506 4.74 -38.86 20.54
C ASN A 506 4.25 -37.72 21.45
N ILE A 507 5.02 -36.63 21.52
CA ILE A 507 4.75 -35.52 22.42
C ILE A 507 3.69 -34.61 21.80
N LYS A 508 2.67 -34.24 22.55
CA LYS A 508 1.64 -33.29 22.13
C LYS A 508 1.82 -31.98 22.88
N THR A 509 1.58 -30.87 22.20
CA THR A 509 1.54 -29.56 22.85
C THR A 509 0.37 -28.71 22.38
N ARG A 510 -0.02 -27.78 23.24
CA ARG A 510 -1.01 -26.73 23.00
C ARG A 510 -0.34 -25.42 23.39
N ASP A 511 0.08 -24.67 22.39
CA ASP A 511 0.83 -23.44 22.57
C ASP A 511 -0.12 -22.25 22.33
N CYS A 512 -0.28 -21.41 23.34
CA CYS A 512 -0.85 -20.08 23.20
C CYS A 512 0.29 -19.10 22.94
N ASN A 513 0.16 -18.24 21.93
CA ASN A 513 1.18 -17.28 21.56
C ASN A 513 0.54 -15.90 21.37
N GLY A 514 1.04 -14.91 22.10
CA GLY A 514 0.72 -13.50 21.87
C GLY A 514 1.94 -12.83 21.23
N PHE A 515 1.75 -12.16 20.11
CA PHE A 515 2.80 -11.41 19.45
C PHE A 515 2.32 -10.01 19.15
N VAL A 516 3.10 -9.02 19.58
CA VAL A 516 2.88 -7.61 19.26
C VAL A 516 4.10 -7.13 18.52
N PHE A 517 3.88 -6.47 17.39
CA PHE A 517 4.91 -5.80 16.62
C PHE A 517 4.49 -4.34 16.43
N LEU A 518 5.38 -3.42 16.79
CA LEU A 518 5.19 -1.99 16.73
C LEU A 518 6.29 -1.40 15.86
N SER A 519 5.93 -0.95 14.66
CA SER A 519 6.82 -0.16 13.81
C SER A 519 6.65 1.31 14.16
N LEU A 520 7.65 1.90 14.80
CA LEU A 520 7.64 3.33 15.17
C LEU A 520 8.25 4.20 14.07
N SER A 521 9.13 3.63 13.24
CA SER A 521 9.66 4.25 12.02
C SER A 521 10.15 3.17 11.04
N SER A 522 10.65 3.58 9.87
CA SER A 522 11.29 2.65 8.90
C SER A 522 12.55 1.97 9.43
N ARG A 523 13.16 2.49 10.51
CA ARG A 523 14.41 1.97 11.08
C ARG A 523 14.27 1.44 12.51
N PHE A 524 13.14 1.68 13.18
CA PHE A 524 12.95 1.29 14.58
C PHE A 524 11.62 0.57 14.77
N TYR A 525 11.71 -0.64 15.30
CA TYR A 525 10.57 -1.47 15.65
C TYR A 525 10.77 -2.10 17.03
N LEU A 526 9.66 -2.30 17.71
CA LEU A 526 9.58 -3.06 18.96
C LEU A 526 8.73 -4.30 18.69
N PHE A 527 9.10 -5.41 19.30
CA PHE A 527 8.24 -6.57 19.32
C PHE A 527 8.24 -7.22 20.69
N ALA A 528 7.10 -7.79 21.05
CA ALA A 528 6.94 -8.59 22.26
C ALA A 528 6.31 -9.92 21.85
N ARG A 529 6.84 -11.02 22.41
CA ARG A 529 6.28 -12.35 22.19
C ARG A 529 6.07 -13.04 23.51
N PHE A 530 4.82 -13.33 23.81
CA PHE A 530 4.39 -14.20 24.89
C PHE A 530 4.13 -15.60 24.33
N ILE A 531 4.68 -16.64 24.95
CA ILE A 531 4.38 -18.03 24.58
C ILE A 531 4.10 -18.81 25.84
N TYR A 532 3.05 -19.62 25.82
CA TYR A 532 2.74 -20.58 26.88
C TYR A 532 2.30 -21.90 26.25
N GLY A 533 3.04 -22.98 26.51
CA GLY A 533 2.76 -24.32 26.02
C GLY A 533 2.94 -25.36 27.11
N LYS A 534 1.98 -26.28 27.22
CA LYS A 534 2.07 -27.47 28.10
C LYS A 534 2.23 -28.72 27.25
N TYR A 535 3.26 -29.49 27.55
CA TYR A 535 3.65 -30.67 26.80
C TYR A 535 3.16 -31.93 27.52
N SER A 536 2.80 -32.96 26.74
CA SER A 536 2.29 -34.23 27.29
C SER A 536 3.31 -35.04 28.09
N ASP A 537 4.60 -34.71 27.97
CA ASP A 537 5.71 -35.29 28.75
C ASP A 537 5.93 -34.56 30.10
N GLY A 538 5.08 -33.59 30.44
CA GLY A 538 5.16 -32.81 31.67
C GLY A 538 5.96 -31.51 31.55
N ASN A 539 6.62 -31.26 30.41
CA ASN A 539 7.38 -30.04 30.18
C ASN A 539 6.50 -28.83 29.88
N ARG A 540 7.08 -27.62 30.00
CA ARG A 540 6.43 -26.35 29.69
C ARG A 540 7.33 -25.45 28.85
N LYS A 541 6.72 -24.75 27.89
CA LYS A 541 7.33 -23.66 27.13
C LYS A 541 6.71 -22.36 27.60
N GLU A 542 7.50 -21.52 28.24
CA GLU A 542 7.05 -20.22 28.72
C GLU A 542 8.03 -19.17 28.22
N SER A 543 7.54 -18.06 27.65
CA SER A 543 8.36 -16.89 27.32
C SER A 543 8.97 -16.34 28.62
N ARG A 544 10.28 -16.12 28.64
CA ARG A 544 10.97 -15.43 29.73
C ARG A 544 10.86 -13.92 29.58
#